data_AF-A0A2M6GFJ5-F1
#
_entry.id   AF-A0A2M6GFJ5-F1
#
_cell.length_a   1.000
_cell.length_b   1.000
_cell.length_c   1.000
_cell.angle_alpha   90.00
_cell.angle_beta   90.00
_cell.angle_gamma   90.00
#
_symmetry.space_group_name_H-M   'P 1'
#
loop_
_entity.id
_entity.type
_entity.pdbx_description
1 polymer ?
#
loop_
_entity_poly.entity_id
_entity_poly.type
_entity_poly.pdbx_seq_one_letter_code
_entity_poly.pdbx_strand_id
1 'polypeptide(L)'
;QQGGGFQTRSLRLADASGKEYVLRSVEKYPANALPRPLRETLAADVVKDQISASHPYGPLVIPALAEAAKVYHTNPVYYYIPNDPRFGKYREGFGNTVGLFEERPDDDQSDAPYFGNSKKVQSSAKVLENI
;
A
#
# COMPACT_ATOMS: atom_id res chain seq x y z
N GLN A 1 -4.91 9.06 6.77
CA GLN A 1 -4.59 8.24 7.97
C GLN A 1 -3.35 7.39 7.68
N GLN A 2 -2.45 7.13 8.64
CA GLN A 2 -1.28 6.26 8.44
C GLN A 2 -1.54 4.84 8.95
N GLY A 3 -1.10 3.83 8.19
CA GLY A 3 -1.10 2.40 8.53
C GLY A 3 0.15 1.70 7.97
N GLY A 4 0.13 0.38 7.77
CA GLY A 4 1.16 -0.35 7.03
C GLY A 4 2.00 -1.39 7.80
N GLY A 5 1.69 -1.63 9.08
CA GLY A 5 2.36 -2.66 9.89
C GLY A 5 3.86 -2.38 10.10
N PHE A 6 4.64 -3.42 10.42
CA PHE A 6 6.07 -3.29 10.73
C PHE A 6 6.99 -3.16 9.50
N GLN A 7 6.45 -3.29 8.28
CA GLN A 7 7.26 -3.47 7.06
C GLN A 7 7.12 -2.31 6.06
N THR A 8 5.96 -1.67 5.99
CA THR A 8 5.67 -0.60 5.03
C THR A 8 4.94 0.56 5.72
N ARG A 9 5.05 1.78 5.20
CA ARG A 9 4.18 2.88 5.62
C ARG A 9 3.07 3.00 4.58
N SER A 10 1.81 3.13 5.03
CA SER A 10 0.67 3.37 4.14
C SER A 10 -0.07 4.64 4.54
N LEU A 11 -0.50 5.44 3.56
CA LEU A 11 -1.41 6.57 3.76
C LEU A 11 -2.73 6.27 3.08
N ARG A 12 -3.83 6.44 3.82
CA ARG A 12 -5.16 6.56 3.25
C ARG A 12 -5.39 8.00 2.81
N LEU A 13 -5.79 8.14 1.56
CA LEU A 13 -6.07 9.39 0.87
C LEU A 13 -7.50 9.34 0.34
N ALA A 14 -8.12 10.50 0.19
CA ALA A 14 -9.42 10.64 -0.45
C ALA A 14 -9.36 11.82 -1.42
N ASP A 15 -10.02 11.69 -2.55
CA ASP A 15 -10.18 12.80 -3.48
C ASP A 15 -11.36 13.70 -3.09
N ALA A 16 -11.63 14.74 -3.89
CA ALA A 16 -12.72 15.68 -3.64
C ALA A 16 -14.12 15.05 -3.76
N SER A 17 -14.25 13.90 -4.41
CA SER A 17 -15.51 13.14 -4.52
C SER A 17 -15.70 12.15 -3.37
N GLY A 18 -14.68 11.96 -2.52
CA GLY A 18 -14.68 11.01 -1.42
C GLY A 18 -14.17 9.62 -1.81
N LYS A 19 -13.69 9.41 -3.04
CA LYS A 19 -13.10 8.14 -3.46
C LYS A 19 -11.78 7.93 -2.74
N GLU A 20 -11.61 6.75 -2.15
CA GLU A 20 -10.47 6.44 -1.30
C GLU A 20 -9.35 5.72 -2.05
N TYR A 21 -8.12 6.01 -1.62
CA TYR A 21 -6.90 5.46 -2.17
C TYR A 21 -5.91 5.10 -1.07
N VAL A 22 -4.99 4.20 -1.37
CA VAL A 22 -3.83 3.89 -0.53
C VAL A 22 -2.55 4.26 -1.26
N LEU A 23 -1.69 5.02 -0.59
CA LEU A 23 -0.30 5.23 -0.97
C LEU A 23 0.61 4.46 -0.03
N ARG A 24 1.32 3.44 -0.53
CA ARG A 24 2.22 2.58 0.24
C ARG A 24 3.68 2.86 -0.13
N SER A 25 4.55 3.05 0.87
CA SER A 25 5.98 3.21 0.63
C SER A 25 6.57 1.94 0.01
N VAL A 26 7.37 2.10 -1.05
CA VAL A 26 8.14 0.99 -1.63
C VAL A 26 9.37 0.70 -0.78
N GLU A 27 9.99 1.76 -0.27
CA GLU A 27 11.10 1.62 0.67
C GLU A 27 10.59 0.96 1.95
N LYS A 28 11.27 -0.14 2.30
CA LYS A 28 11.10 -0.83 3.58
C LYS A 28 12.08 -0.22 4.57
N TYR A 29 11.65 -0.08 5.82
CA TYR A 29 12.44 0.57 6.87
C TYR A 29 12.99 -0.45 7.88
N PRO A 30 14.01 -1.29 7.53
CA PRO A 30 14.54 -2.35 8.38
C PRO A 30 15.20 -1.85 9.66
N ALA A 31 15.74 -0.63 9.64
CA ALA A 31 16.46 -0.09 10.79
C ALA A 31 15.57 0.01 12.04
N ASN A 32 14.24 0.09 11.86
CA ASN A 32 13.28 0.07 12.96
C ASN A 32 12.86 -1.36 13.37
N ALA A 33 13.16 -2.37 12.55
CA ALA A 33 12.87 -3.77 12.86
C ALA A 33 13.92 -4.39 13.79
N LEU A 34 15.11 -3.78 13.92
CA LEU A 34 16.20 -4.27 14.77
C LEU A 34 16.64 -3.25 15.83
N PRO A 35 16.69 -3.64 17.12
CA PRO A 35 17.38 -2.92 18.18
C PRO A 35 18.81 -2.55 17.78
N ARG A 36 19.32 -1.40 18.24
CA ARG A 36 20.68 -0.90 17.92
C ARG A 36 21.78 -1.97 18.00
N PRO A 37 21.83 -2.86 19.03
CA PRO A 37 22.88 -3.88 19.14
C PRO A 37 22.86 -4.93 18.02
N LEU A 38 21.71 -5.15 17.38
CA LEU A 38 21.52 -6.22 16.39
C LEU A 38 21.78 -5.76 14.95
N ARG A 39 22.00 -4.47 14.74
CA ARG A 39 22.14 -3.87 13.40
C ARG A 39 23.44 -4.22 12.68
N GLU A 40 24.46 -4.69 13.41
CA GLU A 40 25.75 -5.14 12.85
C GLU A 40 25.96 -6.66 13.06
N THR A 41 24.87 -7.42 13.10
CA THR A 41 24.92 -8.88 13.33
C THR A 41 24.30 -9.64 12.16
N LEU A 42 24.43 -10.97 12.15
CA LEU A 42 23.75 -11.85 11.18
C LEU A 42 22.22 -11.62 11.14
N ALA A 43 21.61 -11.11 12.22
CA ALA A 43 20.21 -10.73 12.23
C ALA A 43 19.89 -9.59 11.24
N ALA A 44 20.83 -8.65 11.04
CA ALA A 44 20.70 -7.58 10.05
C ALA A 44 20.69 -8.12 8.62
N ASP A 45 21.54 -9.11 8.33
CA ASP A 45 21.60 -9.74 7.01
C ASP A 45 20.31 -10.50 6.70
N VAL A 46 19.73 -11.23 7.66
CA VAL A 46 18.43 -11.92 7.50
C VAL A 46 17.30 -10.92 7.26
N VAL A 47 17.26 -9.81 8.01
CA VAL A 47 16.24 -8.78 7.82
C VAL A 47 16.40 -8.07 6.46
N LYS A 48 17.63 -7.84 6.01
CA LYS A 48 17.94 -7.27 4.68
C LYS A 48 17.58 -8.23 3.55
N ASP A 49 17.80 -9.53 3.73
CA ASP A 49 17.45 -10.56 2.76
C ASP A 49 15.94 -10.67 2.57
N GLN A 50 15.16 -10.62 3.66
CA GLN A 50 13.69 -10.56 3.59
C GLN A 50 13.15 -9.30 2.90
N ILE A 51 13.91 -8.21 2.90
CA ILE A 51 13.58 -7.00 2.15
C ILE A 51 13.84 -7.20 0.66
N SER A 52 14.97 -7.81 0.29
CA SER A 52 15.32 -8.10 -1.10
C SER A 52 14.34 -9.09 -1.75
N ALA A 53 13.79 -10.03 -0.98
CA ALA A 53 12.80 -11.02 -1.45
C ALA A 53 11.40 -10.44 -1.75
N SER A 54 11.16 -9.15 -1.50
CA SER A 54 9.81 -8.61 -1.41
C SER A 54 9.14 -8.14 -2.70
N HIS A 55 9.70 -8.50 -3.86
CA HIS A 55 9.13 -8.22 -5.20
C HIS A 55 8.41 -6.86 -5.27
N PRO A 56 9.13 -5.75 -5.06
CA PRO A 56 8.51 -4.44 -4.86
C PRO A 56 7.66 -4.00 -6.05
N TYR A 57 7.82 -4.58 -7.24
CA TYR A 57 7.04 -4.34 -8.46
C TYR A 57 6.06 -5.46 -8.83
N GLY A 58 6.00 -6.53 -8.04
CA GLY A 58 5.09 -7.67 -8.22
C GLY A 58 3.61 -7.25 -8.36
N PRO A 59 3.11 -6.22 -7.65
CA PRO A 59 1.74 -5.76 -7.85
C PRO A 59 1.40 -5.35 -9.29
N LEU A 60 2.35 -4.89 -10.12
CA LEU A 60 2.06 -4.43 -11.47
C LEU A 60 1.64 -5.54 -12.44
N VAL A 61 2.02 -6.79 -12.17
CA VAL A 61 1.63 -7.91 -13.04
C VAL A 61 0.22 -8.42 -12.72
N ILE A 62 -0.30 -8.10 -11.54
CA ILE A 62 -1.57 -8.63 -11.04
C ILE A 62 -2.77 -8.16 -11.89
N PRO A 63 -2.92 -6.88 -12.28
CA PRO A 63 -4.08 -6.44 -13.06
C PRO A 63 -4.26 -7.23 -14.36
N ALA A 64 -3.19 -7.43 -15.12
CA ALA A 64 -3.26 -8.16 -16.39
C ALA A 64 -3.67 -9.63 -16.20
N LEU A 65 -3.17 -10.28 -15.14
CA LEU A 65 -3.53 -11.66 -14.80
C LEU A 65 -4.98 -11.76 -14.28
N ALA A 66 -5.39 -10.81 -13.43
CA ALA A 66 -6.73 -10.78 -12.86
C ALA A 66 -7.79 -10.51 -13.92
N GLU A 67 -7.54 -9.57 -14.84
CA GLU A 67 -8.40 -9.29 -16.00
C GLU A 67 -8.58 -10.56 -16.86
N ALA A 68 -7.48 -11.24 -17.21
CA ALA A 68 -7.52 -12.49 -17.97
C ALA A 68 -8.31 -13.60 -17.23
N ALA A 69 -8.23 -13.63 -15.91
CA ALA A 69 -8.96 -14.56 -15.06
C ALA A 69 -10.40 -14.10 -14.72
N LYS A 70 -10.83 -12.91 -15.18
CA LYS A 70 -12.11 -12.27 -14.83
C LYS A 70 -12.32 -12.10 -13.33
N VAL A 71 -11.25 -11.75 -12.62
CA VAL A 71 -11.24 -11.48 -11.17
C VAL A 71 -11.15 -9.98 -10.95
N TYR A 72 -11.98 -9.44 -10.06
CA TYR A 72 -11.93 -8.01 -9.69
C TYR A 72 -10.60 -7.65 -9.02
N HIS A 73 -10.07 -6.46 -9.32
CA HIS A 73 -8.73 -6.06 -8.90
C HIS A 73 -8.59 -4.53 -8.75
N THR A 74 -7.56 -4.10 -8.03
CA THR A 74 -7.10 -2.70 -8.00
C THR A 74 -6.16 -2.42 -9.16
N ASN A 75 -5.82 -1.15 -9.38
CA ASN A 75 -4.90 -0.70 -10.43
C ASN A 75 -3.66 -0.03 -9.81
N PRO A 76 -2.68 -0.82 -9.33
CA PRO A 76 -1.48 -0.30 -8.70
C PRO A 76 -0.60 0.45 -9.70
N VAL A 77 -0.20 1.67 -9.34
CA VAL A 77 0.73 2.52 -10.10
C VAL A 77 1.81 3.07 -9.18
N TYR A 78 3.07 3.08 -9.62
CA TYR A 78 4.14 3.75 -8.87
C TYR A 78 4.21 5.24 -9.23
N TYR A 79 4.31 6.06 -8.18
CA TYR A 79 4.62 7.46 -8.31
C TYR A 79 5.86 7.82 -7.51
N TYR A 80 6.66 8.74 -8.06
CA TYR A 80 7.62 9.47 -7.25
C TYR A 80 6.89 10.52 -6.41
N ILE A 81 7.15 10.51 -5.11
CA ILE A 81 6.53 11.41 -4.15
C ILE A 81 7.52 12.55 -3.89
N PRO A 82 7.26 13.77 -4.38
CA PRO A 82 8.13 14.90 -4.11
C PRO A 82 8.11 15.25 -2.62
N ASN A 83 9.15 15.93 -2.15
CA ASN A 83 9.22 16.46 -0.79
C ASN A 83 8.28 17.67 -0.58
N ASP A 84 6.98 17.42 -0.63
CA ASP A 84 5.93 18.44 -0.67
C ASP A 84 5.36 18.74 0.74
N PRO A 85 5.29 20.01 1.16
CA PRO A 85 4.76 20.40 2.47
C PRO A 85 3.29 20.03 2.68
N ARG A 86 2.50 19.79 1.61
CA ARG A 86 1.10 19.36 1.69
C ARG A 86 0.92 18.00 2.37
N PHE A 87 1.96 17.17 2.41
CA PHE A 87 1.94 15.92 3.19
C PHE A 87 1.97 16.15 4.72
N GLY A 88 2.26 17.38 5.18
CA GLY A 88 2.28 17.73 6.60
C GLY A 88 3.15 16.77 7.42
N LYS A 89 2.58 16.19 8.48
CA LYS A 89 3.27 15.20 9.33
C LYS A 89 3.69 13.92 8.61
N TYR A 90 3.09 13.60 7.46
CA TYR A 90 3.43 12.42 6.68
C TYR A 90 4.59 12.65 5.71
N ARG A 91 5.03 13.90 5.57
CA ARG A 91 6.21 14.26 4.76
C ARG A 91 7.42 13.45 5.18
N GLU A 92 7.59 13.25 6.50
CA GLU A 92 8.61 12.37 7.07
C GLU A 92 8.30 10.90 6.75
N GLY A 93 9.06 10.33 5.81
CA GLY A 93 8.94 8.94 5.37
C GLY A 93 8.15 8.70 4.08
N PHE A 94 7.63 9.76 3.45
CA PHE A 94 7.11 9.69 2.07
C PHE A 94 7.80 10.67 1.13
N GLY A 95 8.30 11.81 1.60
CA GLY A 95 8.99 12.78 0.75
C GLY A 95 10.27 12.21 0.13
N ASN A 96 10.49 12.48 -1.16
CA ASN A 96 11.60 11.98 -1.98
C ASN A 96 11.66 10.44 -2.12
N THR A 97 10.53 9.75 -1.98
CA THR A 97 10.46 8.29 -2.12
C THR A 97 9.57 7.87 -3.28
N VAL A 98 9.61 6.58 -3.62
CA VAL A 98 8.63 5.97 -4.53
C VAL A 98 7.53 5.32 -3.69
N GLY A 99 6.27 5.58 -4.07
CA GLY A 99 5.10 4.96 -3.46
C GLY A 99 4.26 4.21 -4.49
N LEU A 100 3.69 3.09 -4.06
CA LEU A 100 2.64 2.40 -4.79
C LEU A 100 1.29 3.03 -4.43
N PHE A 101 0.59 3.53 -5.43
CA PHE A 101 -0.72 4.14 -5.32
C PHE A 101 -1.77 3.24 -5.95
N GLU A 102 -2.85 2.96 -5.23
CA GLU A 102 -3.95 2.11 -5.70
C GLU A 102 -5.27 2.53 -5.05
N GLU A 103 -6.38 2.19 -5.69
CA GLU A 103 -7.72 2.39 -5.13
C GLU A 103 -7.88 1.59 -3.83
N ARG A 104 -8.64 2.17 -2.88
CA ARG A 104 -9.11 1.46 -1.70
C ARG A 104 -10.59 1.17 -1.89
N PRO A 105 -10.99 -0.04 -2.34
CA PRO A 105 -12.40 -0.34 -2.50
C PRO A 105 -13.07 -0.42 -1.12
N ASP A 106 -14.00 0.49 -0.89
CA ASP A 106 -14.87 0.50 0.28
C ASP A 106 -16.22 1.11 -0.14
N ASP A 107 -17.30 0.58 0.43
CA ASP A 107 -18.67 1.04 0.19
C ASP A 107 -19.05 1.08 -1.31
N ASP A 108 -19.49 2.22 -1.86
CA ASP A 108 -20.00 2.28 -3.24
C ASP A 108 -18.87 2.33 -4.28
N GLN A 109 -18.89 1.37 -5.20
CA GLN A 109 -17.94 1.23 -6.32
C GLN A 109 -18.71 1.06 -7.64
N SER A 110 -19.92 1.62 -7.74
CA SER A 110 -20.79 1.52 -8.93
C SER A 110 -20.20 2.16 -10.19
N ASP A 111 -19.27 3.11 -10.04
CA ASP A 111 -18.53 3.75 -11.12
C ASP A 111 -17.26 2.98 -11.55
N ALA A 112 -16.92 1.89 -10.85
CA ALA A 112 -15.67 1.15 -11.02
C ALA A 112 -15.90 -0.26 -11.63
N PRO A 113 -15.75 -0.43 -12.96
CA PRO A 113 -15.97 -1.72 -13.61
C PRO A 113 -15.00 -2.82 -13.15
N TYR A 114 -13.77 -2.45 -12.77
CA TYR A 114 -12.76 -3.36 -12.20
C TYR A 114 -13.13 -3.87 -10.79
N PHE A 115 -14.20 -3.32 -10.18
CA PHE A 115 -14.85 -3.83 -8.97
C PHE A 115 -16.28 -4.36 -9.24
N GLY A 116 -16.61 -4.64 -10.51
CA GLY A 116 -17.90 -5.19 -10.90
C GLY A 116 -19.08 -4.22 -10.75
N ASN A 117 -18.82 -2.91 -10.74
CA ASN A 117 -19.85 -1.88 -10.52
C ASN A 117 -20.67 -2.14 -9.23
N SER A 118 -19.99 -2.63 -8.19
CA SER A 118 -20.62 -3.06 -6.94
C SER A 118 -21.13 -1.87 -6.14
N LYS A 119 -22.41 -1.88 -5.76
CA LYS A 119 -23.01 -0.84 -4.88
C LYS A 119 -22.50 -0.87 -3.43
N LYS A 120 -21.94 -2.00 -3.01
CA LYS A 120 -21.44 -2.17 -1.64
C LYS A 120 -20.28 -3.17 -1.64
N VAL A 121 -19.07 -2.66 -1.40
CA VAL A 121 -17.88 -3.44 -1.10
C VAL A 121 -17.59 -3.33 0.39
N GLN A 122 -17.27 -4.45 1.04
CA GLN A 122 -16.94 -4.48 2.45
C GLN A 122 -15.53 -5.01 2.65
N SER A 123 -14.74 -4.31 3.47
CA SER A 123 -13.46 -4.82 3.92
C SER A 123 -13.61 -6.09 4.75
N SER A 124 -12.59 -6.94 4.77
CA SER A 124 -12.57 -8.15 5.60
C SER A 124 -12.82 -7.85 7.09
N ALA A 125 -12.33 -6.70 7.59
CA ALA A 125 -12.58 -6.27 8.96
C ALA A 125 -14.07 -6.01 9.23
N LYS A 126 -14.75 -5.26 8.34
CA LYS A 126 -16.20 -5.03 8.40
C LYS A 126 -16.97 -6.36 8.33
N VAL A 127 -16.52 -7.32 7.52
CA VAL A 127 -17.15 -8.64 7.45
C VAL A 127 -17.01 -9.38 8.78
N LEU A 128 -15.81 -9.42 9.37
CA LEU A 128 -15.55 -10.10 10.64
C LEU A 128 -16.32 -9.51 11.83
N GLU A 129 -16.58 -8.20 11.83
CA GLU A 129 -17.40 -7.54 12.87
C GLU A 129 -18.89 -7.95 12.80
N ASN A 130 -19.34 -8.47 11.66
CA ASN A 130 -20.74 -8.82 11.40
C ASN A 130 -21.00 -10.34 11.42
N ILE A 131 -20.04 -11.16 11.87
CA ILE A 131 -20.18 -12.61 12.07
C ILE A 131 -20.14 -12.90 13.57
#